data_AF-A0A1I2NZ77-F1
#
_entry.id   AF-A0A1I2NZ77-F1
#
_cell.length_a   1.000
_cell.length_b   1.000
_cell.length_c   1.000
_cell.angle_alpha   90.00
_cell.angle_beta   90.00
_cell.angle_gamma   90.00
#
_symmetry.space_group_name_H-M   'P 1'
#
loop_
_entity.id
_entity.type
_entity.pdbx_description
1 polymer ?
#
loop_
_entity_poly.entity_id
_entity_poly.type
_entity_poly.pdbx_seq_one_letter_code
_entity_poly.pdbx_strand_id
1 'polypeptide(L)'
;MHTSKAKSRSRQRARTWPGDAGHPRSVPCTFTCTACEAIEHRPMPVLPDGWAIEEIRGDYYAYCPECAVDLPGGARPQGSRR
;
A
#
# COMPACT_ATOMS: atom_id res chain seq x y z
N MET A 1 14.82 44.92 -52.90
CA MET A 1 15.28 43.58 -52.51
C MET A 1 14.53 43.17 -51.25
N HIS A 2 13.47 42.37 -51.36
CA HIS A 2 12.64 41.98 -50.22
C HIS A 2 12.69 40.45 -50.09
N THR A 3 13.26 39.94 -49.01
CA THR A 3 13.35 38.49 -48.74
C THR A 3 12.19 38.05 -47.86
N SER A 4 11.39 37.13 -48.39
CA SER A 4 10.24 36.52 -47.74
C SER A 4 10.68 35.63 -46.57
N LYS A 5 10.22 35.98 -45.37
CA LYS A 5 10.50 35.28 -44.11
C LYS A 5 9.59 34.05 -44.00
N ALA A 6 10.12 32.87 -44.36
CA ALA A 6 9.43 31.60 -44.26
C ALA A 6 9.07 31.28 -42.79
N LYS A 7 7.78 31.14 -42.50
CA LYS A 7 7.23 30.92 -41.17
C LYS A 7 7.19 29.41 -40.91
N SER A 8 8.23 28.90 -40.24
CA SER A 8 8.35 27.50 -39.83
C SER A 8 7.16 27.10 -38.94
N ARG A 9 6.23 26.32 -39.50
CA ARG A 9 5.16 25.66 -38.75
C ARG A 9 5.78 24.56 -37.89
N SER A 10 6.04 24.91 -36.63
CA SER A 10 6.44 23.98 -35.59
C SER A 10 5.37 22.90 -35.45
N ARG A 11 5.67 21.68 -35.89
CA ARG A 11 4.88 20.49 -35.59
C ARG A 11 5.00 20.23 -34.10
N GLN A 12 4.05 20.72 -33.33
CA GLN A 12 3.88 20.34 -31.93
C GLN A 12 3.52 18.85 -31.91
N ARG A 13 4.54 17.99 -31.83
CA ARG A 13 4.37 16.59 -31.48
C ARG A 13 3.90 16.57 -30.03
N ALA A 14 2.63 16.23 -29.85
CA ALA A 14 2.10 15.84 -28.55
C ALA A 14 3.05 14.80 -27.95
N ARG A 15 3.62 15.11 -26.79
CA ARG A 15 4.35 14.13 -25.98
C ARG A 15 3.30 13.22 -25.35
N THR A 16 2.78 12.29 -26.13
CA THR A 16 2.06 11.14 -25.57
C THR A 16 3.11 10.25 -24.96
N TRP A 17 3.19 10.21 -23.63
CA TRP A 17 4.02 9.26 -22.90
C TRP A 17 3.40 7.86 -23.06
N PRO A 18 4.05 6.91 -23.75
CA PRO A 18 3.58 5.54 -23.78
C PRO A 18 4.00 4.90 -22.45
N GLY A 19 3.09 4.83 -21.48
CA GLY A 19 3.44 4.20 -20.20
C GLY A 19 2.37 4.09 -19.13
N ASP A 20 1.28 4.86 -19.17
CA ASP A 20 0.23 4.80 -18.13
C ASP A 20 -0.87 3.79 -18.50
N ALA A 21 -0.45 2.59 -18.91
CA ALA A 21 -1.35 1.46 -19.08
C ALA A 21 -1.54 0.77 -17.72
N GLY A 22 -2.48 1.28 -16.93
CA GLY A 22 -3.32 0.48 -16.03
C GLY A 22 -2.66 -0.45 -15.01
N HIS A 23 -1.44 -0.17 -14.52
CA HIS A 23 -0.96 -0.86 -13.33
C HIS A 23 -1.76 -0.37 -12.12
N PRO A 24 -2.38 -1.24 -11.31
CA PRO A 24 -2.94 -0.82 -10.04
C PRO A 24 -1.78 -0.21 -9.26
N ARG A 25 -1.84 1.11 -9.03
CA ARG A 25 -0.84 1.78 -8.21
C ARG A 25 -0.96 1.15 -6.83
N SER A 26 0.03 0.34 -6.45
CA SER A 26 0.13 -0.23 -5.12
C SER A 26 0.20 0.95 -4.16
N VAL A 27 -0.91 1.28 -3.51
CA VAL A 27 -0.94 2.38 -2.55
C VAL A 27 -0.18 1.89 -1.32
N PRO A 28 0.93 2.54 -0.94
CA PRO A 28 1.65 2.14 0.25
C PRO A 28 0.73 2.25 1.46
N CYS A 29 0.62 1.17 2.22
CA CYS A 29 -0.15 1.06 3.44
C CYS A 29 0.81 0.97 4.62
N THR A 30 0.42 1.62 5.71
CA THR A 30 1.17 1.60 6.96
C THR A 30 0.27 0.97 8.01
N PHE A 31 0.80 -0.03 8.71
CA PHE A 31 0.15 -0.69 9.83
C PHE A 31 0.88 -0.29 11.11
N THR A 32 0.12 0.08 12.13
CA THR A 32 0.66 0.48 13.43
C THR A 32 0.08 -0.43 14.51
N CYS A 33 0.96 -1.01 15.33
CA CYS A 33 0.56 -1.81 16.48
C CYS A 33 -0.08 -0.90 17.53
N THR A 34 -1.26 -1.25 18.01
CA THR A 34 -2.00 -0.46 19.01
C THR A 34 -1.33 -0.52 20.39
N ALA A 35 -0.59 -1.58 20.70
CA ALA A 35 0.01 -1.79 22.01
C ALA A 35 1.42 -1.20 22.17
N CYS A 36 2.30 -1.42 21.20
CA CYS A 36 3.71 -1.01 21.28
C CYS A 36 4.13 0.00 20.19
N GLU A 37 3.18 0.47 19.37
CA GLU A 37 3.40 1.45 18.30
C GLU A 37 4.40 1.02 17.22
N ALA A 38 4.74 -0.27 17.14
CA ALA A 38 5.53 -0.82 16.05
C ALA A 38 4.87 -0.52 14.69
N ILE A 39 5.66 -0.09 13.71
CA ILE A 39 5.19 0.33 12.39
C ILE A 39 5.72 -0.64 11.33
N GLU A 40 4.82 -1.12 10.47
CA GLU A 40 5.16 -1.92 9.30
C GLU A 40 4.59 -1.25 8.04
N HIS A 41 5.44 -1.03 7.04
CA HIS A 41 5.04 -0.49 5.74
C HIS A 41 4.92 -1.60 4.70
N ARG A 42 3.79 -1.65 3.99
CA ARG A 42 3.53 -2.61 2.93
C ARG A 42 3.07 -1.91 1.65
N PRO A 43 3.45 -2.41 0.47
CA PRO A 43 2.96 -1.88 -0.79
C PRO A 43 1.49 -2.22 -1.06
N MET A 44 0.88 -3.10 -0.24
CA MET A 44 -0.48 -3.59 -0.42
C MET A 44 -1.26 -3.46 0.90
N PRO A 45 -2.60 -3.25 0.84
CA PRO A 45 -3.48 -3.16 2.01
C PRO A 45 -3.81 -4.56 2.58
N VAL A 46 -2.80 -5.40 2.74
CA VAL A 46 -2.92 -6.74 3.33
C VAL A 46 -2.23 -6.70 4.67
N LEU A 47 -2.91 -7.20 5.71
CA LEU A 47 -2.35 -7.28 7.05
C LEU A 47 -1.02 -8.06 7.01
N PRO A 48 0.05 -7.56 7.66
CA PRO A 48 1.33 -8.24 7.64
C PRO A 48 1.28 -9.62 8.30
N ASP A 49 2.11 -10.54 7.84
CA ASP A 49 2.18 -11.89 8.39
C ASP A 49 2.42 -11.90 9.90
N GLY A 50 1.64 -12.70 10.62
CA GLY A 50 1.73 -12.85 12.08
C GLY A 50 1.12 -11.70 12.89
N TRP A 51 0.67 -10.61 12.25
CA TRP A 51 -0.11 -9.60 12.93
C TRP A 51 -1.52 -10.12 13.21
N ALA A 52 -2.10 -9.65 14.31
CA ALA A 52 -3.48 -9.91 14.65
C ALA A 52 -4.31 -8.64 14.54
N ILE A 53 -5.60 -8.80 14.22
CA ILE A 53 -6.59 -7.75 14.32
C ILE A 53 -7.60 -8.17 15.38
N GLU A 54 -7.93 -7.25 16.28
CA GLU A 54 -9.04 -7.42 17.22
C GLU A 54 -10.10 -6.34 16.97
N GLU A 55 -11.37 -6.74 16.99
CA GLU A 55 -12.50 -5.82 16.93
C GLU A 55 -12.95 -5.51 18.36
N ILE A 56 -12.87 -4.24 18.76
CA ILE A 56 -13.32 -3.77 20.07
C ILE A 56 -14.34 -2.66 19.84
N ARG A 57 -15.60 -2.92 20.21
CA ARG A 57 -16.72 -1.95 20.07
C ARG A 57 -16.96 -1.45 18.63
N GLY A 58 -16.62 -2.25 17.62
CA GLY A 58 -16.79 -1.92 16.20
C GLY A 58 -15.57 -1.25 15.55
N ASP A 59 -14.52 -0.97 16.32
CA ASP A 59 -13.23 -0.49 15.83
C ASP A 59 -12.24 -1.66 15.68
N TYR A 60 -11.43 -1.62 14.62
CA TYR A 60 -10.42 -2.65 14.34
C TYR A 60 -9.04 -2.16 14.77
N TYR A 61 -8.41 -2.91 15.66
CA TYR A 61 -7.09 -2.62 16.20
C TYR A 61 -6.10 -3.66 15.71
N ALA A 62 -4.98 -3.20 15.14
CA ALA A 62 -3.90 -4.06 14.68
C ALA A 62 -2.83 -4.23 15.79
N TYR A 63 -2.28 -5.43 15.91
CA TYR A 63 -1.25 -5.78 16.89
C TYR A 63 -0.13 -6.56 16.20
N CYS A 64 1.12 -6.22 16.52
CA CYS A 64 2.28 -6.95 16.02
C CYS A 64 2.36 -8.37 16.63
N PRO A 65 3.15 -9.28 16.05
CA PRO A 65 3.23 -10.67 16.49
C PRO A 65 3.61 -10.82 17.98
N GLU A 66 4.44 -9.91 18.49
CA GLU A 66 4.88 -9.93 19.90
C GLU A 66 3.76 -9.55 20.86
N CYS A 67 2.90 -8.59 20.50
CA CYS A 67 1.77 -8.17 21.32
C CYS A 67 0.50 -9.02 21.08
N ALA A 68 0.43 -9.69 19.94
CA ALA A 68 -0.71 -10.53 19.57
C ALA A 68 -0.80 -11.83 20.38
N VAL A 69 0.28 -12.24 21.06
CA VAL A 69 0.32 -13.46 21.90
C VAL A 69 -0.67 -13.40 23.07
N ASP A 70 -0.94 -12.20 23.56
CA ASP A 70 -1.83 -11.96 24.70
C ASP A 70 -3.31 -11.77 24.29
N LEU A 71 -3.60 -11.71 22.98
CA LEU A 71 -4.97 -11.51 22.50
C LEU A 71 -5.78 -12.81 22.56
N PRO A 72 -7.05 -12.77 23.00
CA PRO A 72 -7.93 -13.94 23.09
C PRO A 72 -8.24 -14.62 21.73
N GLY A 73 -7.87 -14.00 20.61
CA GLY A 73 -7.92 -14.57 19.26
C GLY A 73 -6.56 -14.72 18.57
N GLY A 74 -5.45 -14.45 19.29
CA GLY A 74 -4.09 -14.56 18.81
C GLY A 74 -3.82 -15.97 18.28
N ALA A 75 -3.81 -16.10 16.95
CA ALA A 75 -3.71 -17.36 16.26
C ALA A 75 -2.40 -18.08 16.63
N ARG A 76 -2.44 -18.89 17.68
CA ARG A 76 -1.80 -20.20 17.59
C ARG A 76 -2.49 -20.86 16.40
N PRO A 77 -1.81 -21.17 15.28
CA PRO A 77 -2.35 -22.17 14.37
C PRO A 77 -2.62 -23.38 15.27
N GLN A 78 -3.89 -23.76 15.43
CA GLN A 78 -4.25 -24.89 16.26
C GLN A 78 -3.41 -26.06 15.76
N GLY A 79 -2.38 -26.39 16.52
CA GLY A 79 -1.60 -27.59 16.32
C GLY A 79 -2.60 -28.73 16.28
N SER A 80 -2.66 -29.38 15.13
CA SER A 80 -3.39 -30.62 14.90
C SER A 80 -3.15 -31.55 16.08
N ARG A 81 -4.17 -31.69 16.94
CA ARG A 81 -4.26 -32.73 17.95
C ARG A 81 -4.20 -34.08 17.21
N ARG A 82 -3.15 -34.85 17.44
CA ARG A 82 -3.10 -36.29 17.17
C ARG A 82 -2.73 -36.99 18.47
#